data_AF-A0A966F0C4-F1
#
_entry.id   AF-A0A966F0C4-F1
#
_cell.length_a   1.000
_cell.length_b   1.000
_cell.length_c   1.000
_cell.angle_alpha   90.00
_cell.angle_beta   90.00
_cell.angle_gamma   90.00
#
_symmetry.space_group_name_H-M   'P 1'
#
loop_
_entity.id
_entity.type
_entity.pdbx_description
1 polymer ?
#
loop_
_entity_poly.entity_id
_entity_poly.type
_entity_poly.pdbx_seq_one_letter_code
_entity_poly.pdbx_strand_id
1 'polypeptide(L)' 'MSGNTFGTLFTVTSFGESHGAAIGCIVDGCPPGMELCEADL' A
#
# COMPACT_ATOMS: atom_id res chain seq x y z
N MET A 1 -14.27 -9.26 6.97
CA MET A 1 -13.50 -8.01 6.98
C MET A 1 -13.28 -7.60 5.54
N SER A 2 -14.07 -6.67 5.02
CA SER A 2 -14.12 -6.31 3.59
C SER A 2 -14.00 -4.79 3.45
N GLY A 3 -12.84 -4.27 3.80
CA GLY A 3 -12.57 -2.83 3.82
C GLY A 3 -11.08 -2.49 3.92
N ASN A 4 -10.21 -3.40 3.47
CA ASN A 4 -8.75 -3.17 3.46
C ASN A 4 -8.27 -2.48 2.18
N THR A 5 -9.14 -2.29 1.19
CA THR A 5 -8.87 -1.58 -0.05
C THR A 5 -9.57 -0.22 -0.06
N PHE A 6 -8.82 0.84 -0.34
CA PHE A 6 -9.32 2.21 -0.48
C PHE A 6 -8.85 2.82 -1.80
N GLY A 7 -9.74 3.51 -2.51
CA GLY A 7 -9.44 4.19 -3.77
C GLY A 7 -10.08 3.55 -5.00
N THR A 8 -9.84 4.15 -6.17
CA THR A 8 -10.40 3.67 -7.47
C THR A 8 -9.37 3.78 -8.58
N LEU A 9 -8.75 4.96 -8.76
CA LEU A 9 -7.68 5.17 -9.73
C LEU A 9 -6.29 5.03 -9.10
N PHE A 10 -6.12 5.55 -7.89
CA PHE A 10 -4.99 5.31 -7.03
C PHE A 10 -5.51 4.53 -5.82
N THR A 11 -5.07 3.28 -5.69
CA THR A 11 -5.72 2.30 -4.82
C THR A 11 -4.70 1.73 -3.84
N VAL A 12 -5.07 1.69 -2.57
CA VAL A 12 -4.23 1.13 -1.50
C VAL A 12 -4.93 -0.08 -0.90
N THR A 13 -4.25 -1.21 -0.87
CA THR A 13 -4.75 -2.44 -0.24
C THR A 13 -3.80 -2.88 0.88
N SER A 14 -4.27 -2.88 2.12
CA SER A 14 -3.47 -3.27 3.29
C SER A 14 -3.61 -4.74 3.68
N PHE A 15 -2.59 -5.28 4.33
CA PHE A 15 -2.56 -6.63 4.89
C PHE A 15 -1.63 -6.72 6.12
N GLY A 16 -1.78 -7.82 6.84
CA GLY A 16 -0.97 -8.12 8.03
C GLY A 16 -1.64 -7.69 9.35
N GLU A 17 -1.05 -8.15 10.44
CA GLU A 17 -1.54 -7.94 11.81
C GLU A 17 -0.43 -7.34 12.67
N SER A 18 -0.80 -6.57 13.70
CA SER A 18 0.16 -5.88 14.59
C SER A 18 1.15 -6.80 15.29
N HIS A 19 0.76 -8.05 15.56
CA HIS A 19 1.58 -9.08 16.19
C HIS A 19 1.91 -10.23 15.23
N GLY A 20 1.68 -10.03 13.93
CA GLY A 20 2.02 -10.99 12.88
C GLY A 20 3.48 -10.89 12.47
N ALA A 21 3.89 -11.74 11.52
CA ALA A 21 5.26 -11.73 11.01
C ALA A 21 5.61 -10.43 10.24
N ALA A 22 4.62 -9.79 9.63
CA ALA A 22 4.78 -8.53 8.90
C ALA A 22 3.44 -7.79 8.74
N ILE A 23 3.54 -6.49 8.46
CA ILE A 23 2.44 -5.60 8.04
C ILE A 23 2.88 -4.93 6.74
N GLY A 24 1.94 -4.73 5.82
CA GLY A 24 2.24 -4.04 4.58
C GLY A 24 1.01 -3.57 3.82
N CYS A 25 1.26 -2.95 2.68
CA CYS A 25 0.23 -2.59 1.73
C CYS A 25 0.77 -2.65 0.30
N ILE A 26 -0.17 -2.73 -0.64
CA ILE A 26 0.08 -2.58 -2.07
C ILE A 26 -0.53 -1.24 -2.47
N VAL A 27 0.24 -0.43 -3.20
CA VAL A 27 -0.20 0.85 -3.75
C VAL A 27 -0.19 0.76 -5.27
N ASP A 28 -1.38 0.80 -5.86
CA ASP A 28 -1.62 0.70 -7.30
C ASP A 28 -2.02 2.05 -7.90
N GLY A 29 -1.70 2.25 -9.18
CA GLY A 29 -2.05 3.46 -9.93
C GLY A 29 -1.06 4.62 -9.77
N CYS A 30 0.14 4.36 -9.24
CA CYS A 30 1.20 5.36 -9.20
C CYS A 30 1.68 5.68 -10.62
N PRO A 31 1.71 6.96 -11.04
CA PRO A 31 2.19 7.32 -12.36
C PRO A 31 3.70 7.01 -12.51
N PRO A 32 4.15 6.60 -13.70
CA PRO A 32 5.57 6.31 -13.92
C PRO A 32 6.41 7.60 -13.88
N GLY A 33 7.70 7.46 -13.56
CA GLY A 33 8.66 8.57 -13.55
C GLY A 33 8.74 9.35 -12.23
N MET A 34 8.02 8.93 -11.20
CA MET A 34 8.24 9.38 -9.83
C MET A 34 9.47 8.67 -9.24
N GLU A 35 10.48 9.44 -8.82
CA GLU A 35 11.58 8.90 -8.02
C GLU A 35 11.06 8.52 -6.64
N LEU A 36 11.37 7.30 -6.18
CA LEU A 36 10.95 6.78 -4.88
C LEU A 36 12.03 5.83 -4.34
N CYS A 37 12.41 6.00 -3.09
CA CYS A 37 13.26 5.06 -2.35
C CYS A 37 12.70 4.79 -0.95
N GLU A 38 13.30 3.83 -0.23
CA GLU A 38 12.84 3.44 1.11
C GLU A 38 12.97 4.55 2.15
N ALA A 39 13.88 5.51 1.95
CA ALA A 39 14.04 6.65 2.86
C ALA A 39 12.90 7.69 2.72
N ASP A 40 12.10 7.61 1.66
CA ASP A 40 10.96 8.50 1.41
C ASP A 40 9.64 7.98 2.01
N LEU A 41 9.62 6.72 2.48
CA LEU A 41 8.46 6.05 3.09
C LEU A 41 8.42 6.26 4.61
#